data_AF-A0A9D6SST5-F1
#
_entry.id   AF-A0A9D6SST5-F1
#
_cell.length_a   1.000
_cell.length_b   1.000
_cell.length_c   1.000
_cell.angle_alpha   90.00
_cell.angle_beta   90.00
_cell.angle_gamma   90.00
#
_symmetry.space_group_name_H-M   'P 1'
#
loop_
_entity.id
_entity.type
_entity.pdbx_description
1 polymer ?
#
loop_
_entity_poly.entity_id
_entity_poly.type
_entity_poly.pdbx_seq_one_letter_code
_entity_poly.pdbx_strand_id
1 'polypeptide(L)'
;MPPMRLILAVLLLLLACAARAGEPELLEPEKAFRFSARLLAANQLEVRYEIAPGYYMYRDKFRFGAEPAYIAFDASRLPPGKIRKDEFFGEVQTYRGDLRLVLPVTVAGQPVERFTLKAVSQGCADIGVCYPPQEQTAEIKLTALASSASDAGLSPFLQPAPGAAAPRKPQSEDTLIAELFKGVGVIALLAGAALLIGALSGSRDVLRPLAGLRSTAAQLPLFQRVNNLAQFEAAVRTAGGKPVLLDFYADWCVTRKEMEALSFADSKVRVCLAQMLLLQADVTENLDEHKALLKRFGLFGPPGIVFFDRQGNEIKSLRVIGFQPADKFAATLDLVLQ
;
A
#
# COMPACT_ATOMS: atom_id res chain seq x y z
N MET A 1 48.71 -34.70 -5.12
CA MET A 1 47.59 -33.98 -5.77
C MET A 1 46.32 -34.24 -4.94
N PRO A 2 45.44 -33.27 -4.68
CA PRO A 2 45.63 -32.15 -3.76
C PRO A 2 44.49 -32.10 -2.70
N PRO A 3 44.69 -32.53 -1.44
CA PRO A 3 43.70 -32.27 -0.38
C PRO A 3 43.56 -30.77 -0.09
N MET A 4 44.61 -29.99 -0.38
CA MET A 4 44.64 -28.54 -0.18
C MET A 4 43.71 -27.78 -1.14
N ARG A 5 43.45 -28.30 -2.35
CA ARG A 5 42.47 -27.70 -3.27
C ARG A 5 41.03 -28.01 -2.86
N LEU A 6 40.79 -29.18 -2.28
CA LEU A 6 39.46 -29.56 -1.77
C LEU A 6 39.10 -28.75 -0.52
N ILE A 7 40.04 -28.57 0.40
CA ILE A 7 39.84 -27.75 1.61
C ILE A 7 39.61 -26.28 1.23
N LEU A 8 40.38 -25.74 0.27
CA LEU A 8 40.20 -24.37 -0.19
C LEU A 8 38.84 -24.17 -0.91
N ALA A 9 38.40 -25.15 -1.70
CA ALA A 9 37.10 -25.11 -2.37
C ALA A 9 35.93 -25.20 -1.38
N VAL A 10 36.02 -26.06 -0.35
CA VAL A 10 35.01 -26.18 0.71
C VAL A 10 34.96 -24.92 1.57
N LEU A 11 36.11 -24.31 1.88
CA LEU A 11 36.18 -23.05 2.62
C LEU A 11 35.59 -21.88 1.81
N LEU A 12 35.86 -21.81 0.50
CA LEU A 12 35.25 -20.84 -0.41
C LEU A 12 33.73 -21.04 -0.57
N LEU A 13 33.26 -22.29 -0.59
CA LEU A 13 31.83 -22.62 -0.65
C LEU A 13 31.10 -22.25 0.65
N LEU A 14 31.75 -22.44 1.81
CA LEU A 14 31.23 -22.04 3.11
C LEU A 14 31.20 -20.51 3.28
N LEU A 15 32.20 -19.78 2.76
CA LEU A 15 32.18 -18.31 2.74
C LEU A 15 31.07 -17.74 1.84
N ALA A 16 30.75 -18.39 0.72
CA ALA A 16 29.68 -17.94 -0.19
C ALA A 16 28.26 -18.12 0.39
N CYS A 17 28.08 -19.00 1.39
CA CYS A 17 26.81 -19.19 2.09
C CYS A 17 26.55 -18.14 3.18
N ALA A 18 27.60 -17.59 3.78
CA ALA A 18 27.48 -16.59 4.85
C ALA A 18 27.15 -15.17 4.35
N ALA A 19 27.18 -14.93 3.03
CA ALA A 19 26.97 -13.61 2.43
C ALA A 19 25.51 -13.31 2.02
N ARG A 20 24.52 -14.11 2.42
CA ARG A 20 23.10 -13.71 2.35
C ARG A 20 22.66 -13.05 3.66
N ALA A 21 23.22 -11.89 3.96
CA ALA A 21 22.52 -10.94 4.82
C ALA A 21 21.47 -10.27 3.93
N GLY A 22 20.21 -10.69 4.07
CA GLY A 22 19.10 -10.14 3.31
C GLY A 22 18.99 -8.63 3.50
N GLU A 23 18.72 -7.91 2.42
CA GLU A 23 18.29 -6.51 2.48
C GLU A 23 17.10 -6.39 3.45
N PRO A 24 16.96 -5.27 4.19
CA PRO A 24 15.81 -5.06 5.06
C PRO A 24 14.55 -4.96 4.19
N GLU A 25 13.88 -6.09 3.99
CA GLU A 25 12.59 -6.18 3.32
C GLU A 25 11.58 -5.31 4.06
N LEU A 26 11.03 -4.32 3.38
CA LEU A 26 10.03 -3.42 3.93
C LEU A 26 8.78 -4.24 4.28
N LEU A 27 8.37 -4.20 5.55
CA LEU A 27 7.22 -4.94 6.03
C LEU A 27 5.92 -4.30 5.54
N GLU A 28 4.85 -5.08 5.43
CA GLU A 28 3.51 -4.54 5.25
C GLU A 28 3.06 -3.78 6.52
N PRO A 29 2.23 -2.72 6.40
CA PRO A 29 1.82 -1.89 7.53
C PRO A 29 1.26 -2.68 8.72
N GLU A 30 0.44 -3.70 8.47
CA GLU A 30 -0.21 -4.52 9.49
C GLU A 30 0.78 -5.42 10.23
N LYS A 31 1.89 -5.80 9.56
CA LYS A 31 3.00 -6.54 10.16
C LYS A 31 3.94 -5.62 10.92
N ALA A 32 4.18 -4.41 10.38
CA ALA A 32 5.02 -3.39 11.00
C ALA A 32 4.38 -2.79 12.27
N PHE A 33 3.05 -2.66 12.27
CA PHE A 33 2.25 -2.03 13.33
C PHE A 33 1.10 -2.96 13.72
N ARG A 34 1.43 -4.04 14.45
CA ARG A 34 0.41 -5.02 14.85
C ARG A 34 -0.50 -4.42 15.91
N PHE A 35 -1.74 -4.18 15.54
CA PHE A 35 -2.75 -3.57 16.39
C PHE A 35 -3.56 -4.61 17.16
N SER A 36 -3.86 -4.28 18.41
CA SER A 36 -4.83 -5.00 19.23
C SER A 36 -5.48 -4.04 20.20
N ALA A 37 -6.72 -4.34 20.61
CA ALA A 37 -7.43 -3.56 21.60
C ALA A 37 -8.17 -4.47 22.57
N ARG A 38 -8.15 -4.11 23.86
CA ARG A 38 -8.83 -4.85 24.91
C ARG A 38 -9.28 -3.92 26.03
N LEU A 39 -10.35 -4.26 26.73
CA LEU A 39 -10.75 -3.53 27.93
C LEU A 39 -9.84 -3.88 29.10
N LEU A 40 -9.36 -2.84 29.80
CA LEU A 40 -8.68 -2.97 31.08
C LEU A 40 -9.65 -2.88 32.26
N ALA A 41 -10.65 -2.00 32.13
CA ALA A 41 -11.69 -1.76 33.11
C ALA A 41 -12.97 -1.28 32.42
N ALA A 42 -14.07 -1.14 33.16
CA ALA A 42 -15.38 -0.77 32.63
C ALA A 42 -15.41 0.52 31.79
N ASN A 43 -14.45 1.43 32.00
CA ASN A 43 -14.31 2.71 31.28
C ASN A 43 -12.90 2.97 30.71
N GLN A 44 -12.05 1.93 30.62
CA GLN A 44 -10.68 2.07 30.12
C GLN A 44 -10.37 1.02 29.07
N LEU A 45 -10.06 1.50 27.87
CA LEU A 45 -9.66 0.68 26.74
C LEU A 45 -8.13 0.75 26.57
N GLU A 46 -7.46 -0.39 26.56
CA GLU A 46 -6.07 -0.48 26.11
C GLU A 46 -6.06 -0.70 24.61
N VAL A 47 -5.41 0.21 23.89
CA VAL A 47 -5.01 0.04 22.51
C VAL A 47 -3.51 -0.22 22.49
N ARG A 48 -3.11 -1.38 21.98
CA ARG A 48 -1.72 -1.82 21.94
C ARG A 48 -1.25 -1.95 20.49
N TYR A 49 -0.07 -1.39 20.23
CA TYR A 49 0.66 -1.55 18.98
C TYR A 49 2.00 -2.24 19.28
N GLU A 50 2.22 -3.40 18.67
CA GLU A 50 3.55 -4.02 18.61
C GLU A 50 4.25 -3.49 17.36
N ILE A 51 5.17 -2.54 17.55
CA ILE A 51 5.90 -1.86 16.48
C ILE A 51 7.18 -2.65 16.17
N ALA A 52 7.33 -3.10 14.93
CA ALA A 52 8.48 -3.89 14.51
C ALA A 52 9.82 -3.10 14.65
N PRO A 53 10.95 -3.78 14.87
CA PRO A 53 12.27 -3.15 14.88
C PRO A 53 12.53 -2.41 13.56
N GLY A 54 13.08 -1.21 13.64
CA GLY A 54 13.28 -0.35 12.46
C GLY A 54 12.06 0.49 12.07
N TYR A 55 10.97 0.46 12.85
CA TYR A 55 9.76 1.25 12.60
C TYR A 55 9.42 2.14 13.79
N TYR A 56 8.62 3.18 13.54
CA TYR A 56 8.12 4.10 14.54
C TYR A 56 6.76 4.69 14.14
N MET A 57 6.00 5.15 15.14
CA MET A 57 4.70 5.79 14.95
C MET A 57 4.71 7.20 15.52
N TYR A 58 3.97 8.12 14.89
CA TYR A 58 3.87 9.51 15.33
C TYR A 58 2.77 9.70 16.38
N ARG A 59 3.12 10.35 17.50
CA ARG A 59 2.18 10.63 18.58
C ARG A 59 0.95 11.43 18.11
N ASP A 60 1.17 12.47 17.31
CA ASP A 60 0.09 13.41 16.98
C ASP A 60 -0.81 12.93 15.82
N LYS A 61 -0.51 11.74 15.27
CA LYS A 61 -1.23 11.11 14.15
C LYS A 61 -2.21 10.02 14.56
N PHE A 62 -2.39 9.78 15.87
CA PHE A 62 -3.45 8.91 16.35
C PHE A 62 -4.81 9.62 16.34
N ARG A 63 -5.83 8.95 15.81
CA ARG A 63 -7.25 9.34 15.95
C ARG A 63 -8.06 8.10 16.32
N PHE A 64 -9.00 8.27 17.23
CA PHE A 64 -9.87 7.19 17.70
C PHE A 64 -11.32 7.59 17.52
N GLY A 65 -12.08 6.71 16.89
CA GLY A 65 -13.53 6.82 16.73
C GLY A 65 -14.18 5.48 17.05
N ALA A 66 -15.50 5.46 17.14
CA ALA A 66 -16.25 4.23 17.35
C ALA A 66 -17.55 4.21 16.56
N GLU A 67 -18.02 2.99 16.30
CA GLU A 67 -19.38 2.73 15.85
C GLU A 67 -20.10 1.93 16.93
N PRO A 68 -21.22 2.44 17.48
CA PRO A 68 -21.91 3.68 17.09
C PRO A 68 -21.26 4.98 17.58
N ALA A 69 -21.48 6.09 16.86
CA ALA A 69 -20.75 7.36 17.02
C ALA A 69 -20.97 8.11 18.35
N TYR A 70 -21.88 7.66 19.21
CA TYR A 70 -22.10 8.23 20.54
C TYR A 70 -21.09 7.72 21.60
N ILE A 71 -20.12 6.90 21.18
CA ILE A 71 -18.98 6.47 21.99
C ILE A 71 -17.79 7.38 21.66
N ALA A 72 -17.29 8.06 22.67
CA ALA A 72 -16.18 8.99 22.55
C ALA A 72 -14.95 8.51 23.33
N PHE A 73 -13.77 8.87 22.81
CA PHE A 73 -12.48 8.61 23.44
C PHE A 73 -11.76 9.91 23.76
N ASP A 74 -11.16 9.99 24.95
CA ASP A 74 -10.27 11.09 25.30
C ASP A 74 -8.83 10.80 24.86
N ALA A 75 -8.47 11.28 23.66
CA ALA A 75 -7.12 11.16 23.11
C ALA A 75 -6.13 12.20 23.68
N SER A 76 -6.55 13.12 24.55
CA SER A 76 -5.65 14.14 25.12
C SER A 76 -4.60 13.54 26.06
N ARG A 77 -4.84 12.32 26.57
CA ARG A 77 -4.01 11.61 27.55
C ARG A 77 -2.95 10.68 26.96
N LEU A 78 -2.65 10.79 25.66
CA LEU A 78 -1.59 9.98 25.06
C LEU A 78 -0.24 10.27 25.76
N PRO A 79 0.50 9.22 26.17
CA PRO A 79 1.76 9.38 26.91
C PRO A 79 2.76 10.21 26.10
N PRO A 80 3.70 10.91 26.73
CA PRO A 80 4.76 11.58 25.97
C PRO A 80 5.56 10.55 25.16
N GLY A 81 5.84 10.86 23.89
CA GLY A 81 6.71 10.07 23.03
C GLY A 81 8.17 10.45 23.19
N LYS A 82 9.06 9.69 22.55
CA LYS A 82 10.47 10.09 22.44
C LYS A 82 10.58 11.22 21.42
N ILE A 83 11.13 12.34 21.86
CA ILE A 83 11.43 13.47 20.97
C ILE A 83 12.52 13.02 20.01
N ARG A 84 12.23 13.14 18.72
CA ARG A 84 13.18 12.93 17.64
C ARG A 84 13.24 14.23 16.84
N LYS A 85 14.46 14.68 16.58
CA LYS A 85 14.69 15.77 15.63
C LYS A 85 14.66 15.17 14.24
N ASP A 86 13.54 15.36 13.57
CA ASP A 86 13.32 15.01 12.19
C ASP A 86 13.73 16.21 11.31
N GLU A 87 14.53 15.96 10.27
CA GLU A 87 15.07 17.04 9.42
C GLU A 87 13.99 17.77 8.61
N PHE A 88 12.76 17.26 8.59
CA PHE A 88 11.65 17.78 7.81
C PHE A 88 10.54 18.38 8.68
N PHE A 89 10.29 17.81 9.88
CA PHE A 89 9.24 18.27 10.80
C PHE A 89 9.75 18.96 12.07
N GLY A 90 11.06 19.06 12.28
CA GLY A 90 11.64 19.59 13.51
C GLY A 90 11.54 18.58 14.65
N GLU A 91 11.12 19.00 15.84
CA GLU A 91 10.99 18.10 16.99
C GLU A 91 9.62 17.41 16.99
N VAL A 92 9.61 16.11 16.69
CA VAL A 92 8.41 15.28 16.69
C VAL A 92 8.48 14.20 17.75
N GLN A 93 7.34 13.88 18.36
CA GLN A 93 7.24 12.79 19.33
C GLN A 93 6.89 11.48 18.63
N THR A 94 7.72 10.46 18.86
CA THR A 94 7.58 9.14 18.23
C THR A 94 7.53 8.02 19.26
N TYR A 95 6.87 6.92 18.90
CA TYR A 95 6.82 5.67 19.68
C TYR A 95 7.48 4.53 18.93
N ARG A 96 8.03 3.58 19.68
CA ARG A 96 8.67 2.35 19.19
C ARG A 96 8.46 1.20 20.16
N GLY A 97 8.64 -0.03 19.66
CA GLY A 97 8.51 -1.24 20.45
C GLY A 97 7.06 -1.50 20.86
N ASP A 98 6.84 -1.79 22.14
CA ASP A 98 5.52 -2.08 22.69
C ASP A 98 4.82 -0.78 23.15
N LEU A 99 3.92 -0.25 22.32
CA LEU A 99 3.15 0.94 22.66
C LEU A 99 1.79 0.54 23.25
N ARG A 100 1.50 1.01 24.46
CA ARG A 100 0.20 0.84 25.12
C ARG A 100 -0.44 2.19 25.40
N LEU A 101 -1.62 2.40 24.81
CA LEU A 101 -2.42 3.60 24.94
C LEU A 101 -3.65 3.28 25.76
N VAL A 102 -3.84 3.97 26.89
CA VAL A 102 -5.03 3.80 27.72
C VAL A 102 -5.99 4.94 27.41
N LEU A 103 -7.12 4.60 26.78
CA LEU A 103 -8.14 5.54 26.35
C LEU A 103 -9.33 5.46 27.31
N PRO A 104 -9.67 6.55 28.03
CA PRO A 104 -10.94 6.66 28.72
C PRO A 104 -12.10 6.60 27.72
N VAL A 105 -13.08 5.74 28.00
CA VAL A 105 -14.27 5.57 27.16
C VAL A 105 -15.47 6.22 27.82
N THR A 106 -16.15 7.09 27.09
CA THR A 106 -17.41 7.71 27.52
C THR A 106 -18.53 7.27 26.58
N VAL A 107 -19.61 6.73 27.15
CA VAL A 107 -20.80 6.30 26.41
C VAL A 107 -21.94 7.27 26.74
N ALA A 108 -22.46 7.97 25.74
CA ALA A 108 -23.57 8.90 25.93
C ALA A 108 -24.93 8.19 25.76
N GLY A 109 -25.75 8.20 26.81
CA GLY A 109 -27.21 8.05 26.70
C GLY A 109 -27.80 6.66 26.44
N GLN A 110 -27.01 5.62 26.13
CA GLN A 110 -27.52 4.24 25.92
C GLN A 110 -26.52 3.16 26.39
N PRO A 111 -26.98 2.06 26.99
CA PRO A 111 -26.12 0.92 27.29
C PRO A 111 -25.63 0.27 25.99
N VAL A 112 -24.34 -0.03 25.92
CA VAL A 112 -23.71 -0.71 24.78
C VAL A 112 -23.01 -1.94 25.29
N GLU A 113 -23.37 -3.09 24.72
CA GLU A 113 -22.67 -4.35 25.00
C GLU A 113 -21.43 -4.53 24.10
N ARG A 114 -21.52 -4.07 22.85
CA ARG A 114 -20.45 -4.18 21.85
C ARG A 114 -20.37 -2.93 20.99
N PHE A 115 -19.14 -2.49 20.69
CA PHE A 115 -18.88 -1.45 19.71
C PHE A 115 -17.64 -1.78 18.89
N THR A 116 -17.55 -1.18 17.71
CA THR A 116 -16.36 -1.25 16.86
C THR A 116 -15.49 -0.04 17.11
N LEU A 117 -14.28 -0.24 17.63
CA LEU A 117 -13.24 0.79 17.67
C LEU A 117 -12.70 1.00 16.25
N LYS A 118 -12.54 2.26 15.84
CA LYS A 118 -11.78 2.69 14.68
C LYS A 118 -10.55 3.46 15.14
N ALA A 119 -9.38 2.91 14.91
CA ALA A 119 -8.11 3.55 15.25
C ALA A 119 -7.37 3.93 13.96
N VAL A 120 -7.22 5.23 13.72
CA VAL A 120 -6.38 5.75 12.64
C VAL A 120 -5.01 6.08 13.21
N SER A 121 -3.96 5.60 12.55
CA SER A 121 -2.58 5.86 12.95
C SER A 121 -1.65 5.99 11.75
N GLN A 122 -0.46 6.54 11.97
CA GLN A 122 0.56 6.68 10.93
C GLN A 122 1.95 6.41 11.50
N GLY A 123 2.74 5.63 10.74
CA GLY A 123 4.13 5.33 11.07
C GLY A 123 5.02 5.29 9.85
N CYS A 124 6.32 5.19 10.10
CA CYS A 124 7.36 5.10 9.09
C CYS A 124 8.41 4.07 9.47
N ALA A 125 9.17 3.64 8.48
CA ALA A 125 10.38 2.86 8.62
C ALA A 125 11.61 3.79 8.73
N ASP A 126 12.66 3.32 9.40
CA ASP A 126 13.92 4.03 9.56
C ASP A 126 14.68 4.22 8.24
N ILE A 127 14.38 3.39 7.25
CA ILE A 127 14.89 3.51 5.89
C ILE A 127 14.28 4.69 5.12
N GLY A 128 13.36 5.44 5.75
CA GLY A 128 12.78 6.67 5.19
C GLY A 128 11.44 6.48 4.47
N VAL A 129 10.83 5.30 4.55
CA VAL A 129 9.51 5.05 3.96
C VAL A 129 8.42 5.34 4.98
N CYS A 130 7.49 6.22 4.65
CA CYS A 130 6.33 6.54 5.49
C CYS A 130 5.06 5.94 4.89
N TYR A 131 4.29 5.26 5.72
CA TYR A 131 3.01 4.69 5.29
C TYR A 131 1.92 5.77 5.32
N PRO A 132 0.90 5.67 4.44
CA PRO A 132 -0.29 6.51 4.56
C PRO A 132 -1.03 6.21 5.85
N PRO A 133 -1.90 7.12 6.34
CA PRO A 133 -2.73 6.87 7.51
C PRO A 133 -3.51 5.56 7.37
N GLN A 134 -3.35 4.66 8.33
CA GLN A 134 -3.99 3.35 8.37
C GLN A 134 -5.16 3.37 9.35
N GLU A 135 -6.32 2.88 8.93
CA GLU A 135 -7.46 2.63 9.80
C GLU A 135 -7.50 1.15 10.18
N GLN A 136 -7.44 0.85 11.46
CA GLN A 136 -7.57 -0.51 12.01
C GLN A 136 -8.79 -0.56 12.92
N THR A 137 -9.51 -1.69 12.87
CA THR A 137 -10.74 -1.88 13.63
C THR A 137 -10.65 -3.04 14.60
N ALA A 138 -11.33 -2.91 15.74
CA ALA A 138 -11.47 -3.99 16.72
C ALA A 138 -12.87 -3.97 17.33
N GLU A 139 -13.48 -5.15 17.47
CA GLU A 139 -14.71 -5.30 18.23
C GLU A 139 -14.42 -5.36 19.73
N ILE A 140 -15.06 -4.48 20.48
CA ILE A 140 -14.89 -4.37 21.93
C ILE A 140 -16.21 -4.73 22.60
N LYS A 141 -16.17 -5.66 23.55
CA LYS A 141 -17.32 -6.04 24.38
C LYS A 141 -17.26 -5.32 25.72
N LEU A 142 -18.06 -4.27 25.95
CA LEU A 142 -18.16 -3.68 27.30
C LEU A 142 -18.82 -4.70 28.23
N THR A 143 -18.12 -5.07 29.30
CA THR A 143 -18.79 -5.59 30.49
C THR A 143 -19.53 -4.41 31.10
N ALA A 144 -20.86 -4.42 30.99
CA ALA A 144 -21.75 -3.31 31.34
C ALA A 144 -21.36 -2.63 32.66
N LEU A 145 -21.37 -1.29 32.67
CA LEU A 145 -21.52 -0.51 33.91
C LEU A 145 -22.72 -1.10 34.66
N ALA A 146 -22.47 -1.63 35.85
CA ALA A 146 -23.43 -2.42 36.60
C ALA A 146 -24.74 -1.65 36.82
N SER A 147 -25.78 -2.07 36.11
CA SER A 147 -27.10 -2.18 36.70
C SER A 147 -27.42 -3.68 36.83
N SER A 148 -27.92 -4.03 37.99
CA SER A 148 -27.97 -5.36 38.59
C SER A 148 -28.77 -6.42 37.83
N ALA A 149 -28.26 -7.66 37.90
CA ALA A 149 -28.97 -8.94 38.05
C ALA A 149 -30.13 -9.29 37.10
N SER A 150 -30.00 -10.43 36.41
CA SER A 150 -30.71 -11.66 36.83
C SER A 150 -30.28 -12.85 35.97
N ASP A 151 -29.80 -13.85 36.69
CA ASP A 151 -29.64 -15.23 36.25
C ASP A 151 -31.02 -15.92 36.34
N ALA A 152 -31.30 -16.80 35.39
CA ALA A 152 -32.14 -18.01 35.50
C ALA A 152 -32.65 -18.38 34.10
N GLY A 153 -31.99 -19.37 33.49
CA GLY A 153 -32.52 -20.08 32.34
C GLY A 153 -33.72 -20.97 32.68
N LEU A 154 -34.26 -21.62 31.65
CA LEU A 154 -34.78 -23.00 31.64
C LEU A 154 -35.53 -23.25 30.31
N SER A 155 -35.05 -24.19 29.49
CA SER A 155 -35.84 -25.31 28.96
C SER A 155 -35.08 -26.11 27.89
N PRO A 156 -34.97 -27.43 28.05
CA PRO A 156 -34.61 -28.36 26.98
C PRO A 156 -35.85 -29.11 26.47
N PHE A 157 -36.02 -29.23 25.15
CA PHE A 157 -36.87 -30.24 24.51
C PHE A 157 -36.19 -30.61 23.18
N LEU A 158 -35.60 -31.80 23.04
CA LEU A 158 -36.17 -33.12 22.75
C LEU A 158 -36.21 -33.42 21.23
N GLN A 159 -35.34 -34.38 20.86
CA GLN A 159 -35.16 -35.29 19.70
C GLN A 159 -36.19 -35.31 18.54
N PRO A 160 -35.79 -35.88 17.37
CA PRO A 160 -36.07 -37.30 17.18
C PRO A 160 -34.92 -38.16 16.58
N ALA A 161 -35.15 -39.46 16.71
CA ALA A 161 -34.27 -40.62 16.57
C ALA A 161 -34.07 -41.11 15.11
N PRO A 162 -33.18 -42.11 14.87
CA PRO A 162 -32.72 -42.55 13.57
C PRO A 162 -33.41 -43.83 13.06
N GLY A 163 -33.22 -44.12 11.77
CA GLY A 163 -33.18 -45.49 11.26
C GLY A 163 -34.09 -45.76 10.05
N ALA A 164 -33.49 -46.12 8.92
CA ALA A 164 -33.55 -47.48 8.36
C ALA A 164 -33.17 -47.48 6.86
N ALA A 165 -32.05 -48.12 6.55
CA ALA A 165 -31.77 -48.73 5.24
C ALA A 165 -32.73 -49.94 5.04
N ALA A 166 -33.05 -50.48 3.86
CA ALA A 166 -32.29 -50.75 2.64
C ALA A 166 -33.31 -51.18 1.52
N PRO A 167 -32.94 -51.96 0.47
CA PRO A 167 -32.08 -51.68 -0.69
C PRO A 167 -32.83 -51.83 -2.05
N ARG A 168 -32.23 -51.43 -3.19
CA ARG A 168 -32.42 -52.08 -4.51
C ARG A 168 -31.37 -51.68 -5.57
N LYS A 169 -31.27 -52.53 -6.59
CA LYS A 169 -30.16 -52.89 -7.52
C LYS A 169 -29.72 -51.87 -8.60
N PRO A 170 -28.58 -52.13 -9.28
CA PRO A 170 -27.96 -51.26 -10.30
C PRO A 170 -28.46 -51.55 -11.72
N GLN A 171 -28.42 -50.57 -12.64
CA GLN A 171 -28.42 -50.81 -14.10
C GLN A 171 -28.05 -49.56 -14.94
N SER A 172 -27.07 -49.78 -15.85
CA SER A 172 -26.80 -49.20 -17.20
C SER A 172 -26.91 -47.68 -17.41
N GLU A 173 -25.81 -46.95 -17.63
CA GLU A 173 -25.03 -46.79 -18.89
C GLU A 173 -25.78 -46.15 -20.08
N ASP A 174 -25.09 -45.16 -20.65
CA ASP A 174 -25.16 -44.64 -22.01
C ASP A 174 -26.29 -43.67 -22.40
N THR A 175 -25.93 -42.39 -22.50
CA THR A 175 -25.82 -41.64 -23.78
C THR A 175 -25.72 -40.14 -23.48
N LEU A 176 -24.53 -39.59 -23.16
CA LEU A 176 -24.35 -38.13 -23.02
C LEU A 176 -22.88 -37.64 -23.08
N ILE A 177 -21.96 -38.38 -23.70
CA ILE A 177 -20.52 -38.03 -23.72
C ILE A 177 -19.91 -38.11 -25.14
N ALA A 178 -20.63 -37.67 -26.17
CA ALA A 178 -20.07 -37.60 -27.54
C ALA A 178 -20.00 -36.19 -28.14
N GLU A 179 -20.74 -35.21 -27.59
CA GLU A 179 -20.75 -33.83 -28.11
C GLU A 179 -19.90 -32.84 -27.27
N LEU A 180 -19.48 -33.22 -26.05
CA LEU A 180 -18.69 -32.33 -25.18
C LEU A 180 -17.21 -32.22 -25.58
N PHE A 181 -16.67 -33.22 -26.29
CA PHE A 181 -15.23 -33.27 -26.62
C PHE A 181 -14.81 -32.43 -27.84
N LYS A 182 -15.74 -31.92 -28.65
CA LYS A 182 -15.41 -31.04 -29.78
C LYS A 182 -15.23 -29.57 -29.36
N GLY A 183 -15.87 -29.12 -28.28
CA GLY A 183 -15.73 -27.76 -27.78
C GLY A 183 -14.43 -27.52 -26.99
N VAL A 184 -14.05 -28.47 -26.13
CA VAL A 184 -12.86 -28.34 -25.28
C VAL A 184 -11.57 -28.34 -26.09
N GLY A 185 -11.48 -29.17 -27.13
CA GLY A 185 -10.29 -29.22 -28.00
C GLY A 185 -10.05 -27.91 -28.77
N VAL A 186 -11.12 -27.29 -29.28
CA VAL A 186 -11.02 -26.01 -29.99
C VAL A 186 -10.65 -24.88 -29.03
N ILE A 187 -11.23 -24.84 -27.84
CA ILE A 187 -10.89 -23.83 -26.82
C ILE A 187 -9.43 -23.99 -26.37
N ALA A 188 -8.97 -25.23 -26.13
CA ALA A 188 -7.58 -25.50 -25.76
C ALA A 188 -6.59 -25.12 -26.88
N LEU A 189 -6.95 -25.36 -28.14
CA LEU A 189 -6.12 -25.00 -29.30
C LEU A 189 -6.05 -23.49 -29.51
N LEU A 190 -7.16 -22.76 -29.35
CA LEU A 190 -7.19 -21.30 -29.42
C LEU A 190 -6.44 -20.66 -28.25
N ALA A 191 -6.59 -21.18 -27.03
CA ALA A 191 -5.85 -20.71 -25.86
C ALA A 191 -4.34 -20.97 -26.01
N GLY A 192 -3.97 -22.16 -26.50
CA GLY A 192 -2.57 -22.51 -26.79
C GLY A 192 -1.97 -21.61 -27.86
N ALA A 193 -2.67 -21.38 -28.98
CA ALA A 193 -2.23 -20.47 -30.03
C ALA A 193 -2.08 -19.03 -29.51
N ALA A 194 -3.03 -18.55 -28.70
CA ALA A 194 -2.94 -17.22 -28.10
C ALA A 194 -1.69 -17.08 -27.21
N LEU A 195 -1.44 -18.05 -26.32
CA LEU A 195 -0.24 -18.10 -25.45
C LEU A 195 1.07 -18.15 -26.26
N LEU A 196 1.09 -18.91 -27.34
CA LEU A 196 2.26 -19.05 -28.21
C LEU A 196 2.57 -17.73 -28.94
N ILE A 197 1.55 -17.07 -29.47
CA ILE A 197 1.71 -15.74 -30.09
C ILE A 197 2.11 -14.71 -29.03
N GLY A 198 1.54 -14.78 -27.82
CA GLY A 198 1.92 -13.93 -26.70
C GLY A 198 3.39 -14.06 -26.31
N ALA A 199 3.88 -15.30 -26.18
CA ALA A 199 5.27 -15.60 -25.87
C ALA A 199 6.22 -15.11 -26.97
N LEU A 200 5.87 -15.32 -28.24
CA LEU A 200 6.64 -14.80 -29.38
C LEU A 200 6.63 -13.27 -29.46
N SER A 201 5.57 -12.61 -28.98
CA SER A 201 5.47 -11.14 -28.87
C SER A 201 6.12 -10.55 -27.61
N GLY A 202 6.72 -11.37 -26.75
CA GLY A 202 7.42 -10.93 -25.53
C GLY A 202 6.52 -10.66 -24.31
N SER A 203 5.24 -11.03 -24.36
CA SER A 203 4.33 -10.90 -23.23
C SER A 203 4.68 -11.91 -22.12
N ARG A 204 4.84 -11.43 -20.87
CA ARG A 204 5.13 -12.28 -19.69
C ARG A 204 3.88 -12.62 -18.86
N ASP A 205 2.71 -12.18 -19.30
CA ASP A 205 1.47 -12.28 -18.53
C ASP A 205 0.58 -13.40 -19.09
N VAL A 206 0.53 -14.53 -18.37
CA VAL A 206 -0.17 -15.77 -18.78
C VAL A 206 -1.68 -15.56 -18.93
N LEU A 207 -2.26 -14.66 -18.14
CA LEU A 207 -3.70 -14.38 -18.16
C LEU A 207 -4.09 -13.41 -19.28
N ARG A 208 -3.12 -12.78 -19.96
CA ARG A 208 -3.33 -11.80 -21.04
C ARG A 208 -2.34 -11.98 -22.19
N PRO A 209 -2.36 -13.14 -22.87
CA PRO A 209 -1.33 -13.49 -23.84
C PRO A 209 -1.26 -12.54 -25.05
N LEU A 210 -2.40 -11.97 -25.47
CA LEU A 210 -2.48 -11.08 -26.64
C LEU A 210 -2.31 -9.59 -26.31
N ALA A 211 -1.93 -9.23 -25.08
CA ALA A 211 -1.75 -7.82 -24.70
C ALA A 211 -0.66 -7.12 -25.53
N GLY A 212 0.34 -7.86 -26.02
CA GLY A 212 1.41 -7.35 -26.89
C GLY A 212 1.00 -7.07 -28.34
N LEU A 213 -0.17 -7.54 -28.80
CA LEU A 213 -0.67 -7.36 -30.18
C LEU A 213 -1.53 -6.11 -30.38
N ARG A 214 -1.64 -5.23 -29.36
CA ARG A 214 -2.24 -3.90 -29.57
C ARG A 214 -1.30 -3.04 -30.41
N SER A 215 -1.50 -3.13 -31.73
CA SER A 215 -0.89 -2.26 -32.74
C SER A 215 -1.30 -0.80 -32.51
N THR A 216 -0.30 0.07 -32.56
CA THR A 216 -0.26 1.46 -32.05
C THR A 216 -0.52 1.60 -30.54
N ALA A 217 0.22 0.84 -29.73
CA ALA A 217 0.57 1.33 -28.39
C ALA A 217 1.33 2.65 -28.58
N ALA A 218 0.61 3.77 -28.49
CA ALA A 218 1.22 5.07 -28.45
C ALA A 218 2.32 5.01 -27.37
N GLN A 219 3.58 5.27 -27.74
CA GLN A 219 4.71 5.21 -26.80
C GLN A 219 4.36 6.00 -25.55
N LEU A 220 4.44 5.37 -24.37
CA LEU A 220 4.31 6.11 -23.11
C LEU A 220 5.22 7.34 -23.15
N PRO A 221 4.80 8.48 -22.58
CA PRO A 221 5.63 9.68 -22.55
C PRO A 221 7.00 9.34 -21.96
N LEU A 222 8.08 9.64 -22.68
CA LEU A 222 9.43 9.29 -22.25
C LEU A 222 9.90 10.30 -21.20
N PHE A 223 9.98 9.85 -19.95
CA PHE A 223 10.55 10.65 -18.86
C PHE A 223 12.07 10.65 -18.92
N GLN A 224 12.66 11.83 -18.85
CA GLN A 224 14.09 12.00 -18.64
C GLN A 224 14.41 11.91 -17.15
N ARG A 225 15.35 11.04 -16.78
CA ARG A 225 15.76 10.87 -15.37
C ARG A 225 16.65 12.03 -14.91
N VAL A 226 16.43 12.47 -13.67
CA VAL A 226 17.27 13.44 -12.95
C VAL A 226 17.52 12.92 -11.53
N ASN A 227 18.79 12.84 -11.12
CA ASN A 227 19.15 12.25 -9.82
C ASN A 227 19.48 13.31 -8.75
N ASN A 228 19.75 14.55 -9.17
CA ASN A 228 20.09 15.64 -8.27
C ASN A 228 19.62 17.00 -8.77
N LEU A 229 19.74 17.99 -7.89
CA LEU A 229 19.31 19.35 -8.14
C LEU A 229 20.03 19.98 -9.35
N ALA A 230 21.33 19.72 -9.52
CA ALA A 230 22.10 20.27 -10.63
C ALA A 230 21.61 19.73 -12.00
N GLN A 231 21.34 18.43 -12.09
CA GLN A 231 20.76 17.82 -13.30
C GLN A 231 19.36 18.36 -13.59
N PHE A 232 18.53 18.49 -12.56
CA PHE A 232 17.20 19.09 -12.68
C PHE A 232 17.26 20.54 -13.19
N GLU A 233 18.08 21.40 -12.57
CA GLU A 233 18.22 22.80 -12.96
C GLU A 233 18.83 22.96 -14.36
N ALA A 234 19.73 22.06 -14.77
CA ALA A 234 20.21 22.01 -16.14
C ALA A 234 19.08 21.66 -17.12
N ALA A 235 18.27 20.65 -16.81
CA ALA A 235 17.16 20.22 -17.67
C ALA A 235 16.07 21.31 -17.81
N VAL A 236 15.73 22.02 -16.73
CA VAL A 236 14.78 23.15 -16.80
C VAL A 236 15.32 24.27 -17.68
N ARG A 237 16.61 24.60 -17.58
CA ARG A 237 17.23 25.63 -18.43
C ARG A 237 17.24 25.25 -19.92
N THR A 238 17.32 23.97 -20.24
CA THR A 238 17.28 23.47 -21.63
C THR A 238 15.87 23.13 -22.13
N ALA A 239 14.82 23.40 -21.35
CA ALA A 239 13.43 23.10 -21.71
C ALA A 239 12.92 23.91 -22.91
N GLY A 240 13.63 24.97 -23.32
CA GLY A 240 13.35 25.71 -24.56
C GLY A 240 11.96 26.37 -24.58
N GLY A 241 11.48 26.84 -23.43
CA GLY A 241 10.16 27.46 -23.30
C GLY A 241 8.99 26.48 -23.19
N LYS A 242 9.24 25.17 -23.05
CA LYS A 242 8.21 24.19 -22.70
C LYS A 242 7.96 24.20 -21.19
N PRO A 243 6.70 24.08 -20.75
CA PRO A 243 6.41 23.77 -19.34
C PRO A 243 7.08 22.45 -18.93
N VAL A 244 7.47 22.35 -17.67
CA VAL A 244 8.17 21.18 -17.14
C VAL A 244 7.29 20.46 -16.13
N LEU A 245 7.20 19.14 -16.25
CA LEU A 245 6.62 18.26 -15.24
C LEU A 245 7.77 17.50 -14.58
N LEU A 246 7.91 17.61 -13.27
CA LEU A 246 8.83 16.82 -12.45
C LEU A 246 8.05 15.81 -11.61
N ASP A 247 8.17 14.53 -11.94
CA ASP A 247 7.59 13.41 -11.22
C ASP A 247 8.58 12.82 -10.21
N PHE A 248 8.18 12.75 -8.94
CA PHE A 248 8.93 12.06 -7.89
C PHE A 248 8.45 10.63 -7.79
N TYR A 249 9.35 9.70 -8.14
CA TYR A 249 9.07 8.28 -8.22
C TYR A 249 9.88 7.46 -7.21
N ALA A 250 9.27 6.40 -6.68
CA ALA A 250 10.02 5.24 -6.18
C ALA A 250 9.31 3.92 -6.47
N ASP A 251 10.06 2.83 -6.65
CA ASP A 251 9.53 1.48 -6.89
C ASP A 251 8.54 1.00 -5.80
N TRP A 252 8.77 1.44 -4.56
CA TRP A 252 7.96 1.13 -3.39
C TRP A 252 6.68 1.98 -3.28
N CYS A 253 6.47 2.94 -4.18
CA CYS A 253 5.28 3.80 -4.18
C CYS A 253 4.12 3.18 -4.97
N VAL A 254 3.19 2.54 -4.26
CA VAL A 254 2.00 1.88 -4.85
C VAL A 254 1.11 2.89 -5.59
N THR A 255 0.87 4.06 -4.99
CA THR A 255 0.01 5.11 -5.54
C THR A 255 0.55 5.68 -6.86
N ARG A 256 1.87 5.67 -7.06
CA ARG A 256 2.45 6.05 -8.36
C ARG A 256 2.13 5.03 -9.44
N LYS A 257 2.30 3.74 -9.15
CA LYS A 257 1.98 2.66 -10.11
C LYS A 257 0.52 2.72 -10.54
N GLU A 258 -0.38 3.07 -9.63
CA GLU A 258 -1.79 3.33 -9.92
C GLU A 258 -1.97 4.53 -10.87
N MET A 259 -1.28 5.64 -10.63
CA MET A 259 -1.33 6.82 -11.49
C MET A 259 -0.79 6.56 -12.91
N GLU A 260 0.26 5.75 -13.04
CA GLU A 260 0.76 5.33 -14.36
C GLU A 260 -0.26 4.49 -15.12
N ALA A 261 -0.87 3.52 -14.43
CA ALA A 261 -1.82 2.59 -15.04
C ALA A 261 -3.15 3.25 -15.41
N LEU A 262 -3.62 4.21 -14.61
CA LEU A 262 -4.96 4.78 -14.76
C LEU A 262 -4.98 6.20 -15.34
N SER A 263 -3.95 7.00 -15.09
CA SER A 263 -3.94 8.43 -15.46
C SER A 263 -2.99 8.69 -16.62
N PHE A 264 -1.73 8.23 -16.56
CA PHE A 264 -0.78 8.46 -17.65
C PHE A 264 -1.06 7.62 -18.90
N ALA A 265 -1.80 6.53 -18.75
CA ALA A 265 -2.29 5.74 -19.88
C ALA A 265 -3.41 6.42 -20.67
N ASP A 266 -4.11 7.41 -20.08
CA ASP A 266 -5.24 8.08 -20.71
C ASP A 266 -4.82 8.96 -21.90
N SER A 267 -5.60 8.90 -22.97
CA SER A 267 -5.31 9.63 -24.21
C SER A 267 -5.26 11.15 -24.04
N LYS A 268 -6.14 11.76 -23.23
CA LYS A 268 -6.16 13.21 -23.00
C LYS A 268 -4.92 13.64 -22.24
N VAL A 269 -4.58 12.90 -21.18
CA VAL A 269 -3.37 13.14 -20.39
C VAL A 269 -2.13 13.07 -21.27
N ARG A 270 -2.03 12.06 -22.14
CA ARG A 270 -0.89 11.89 -23.04
C ARG A 270 -0.73 13.05 -24.04
N VAL A 271 -1.83 13.62 -24.53
CA VAL A 271 -1.81 14.81 -25.41
C VAL A 271 -1.25 16.02 -24.67
N CYS A 272 -1.62 16.22 -23.40
CA CYS A 272 -1.07 17.30 -22.59
C CYS A 272 0.42 17.06 -22.27
N LEU A 273 0.79 15.84 -21.85
CA LEU A 273 2.17 15.48 -21.52
C LEU A 273 3.13 15.62 -22.71
N ALA A 274 2.67 15.39 -23.94
CA ALA A 274 3.48 15.55 -25.15
C ALA A 274 3.94 17.00 -25.42
N GLN A 275 3.30 17.98 -24.77
CA GLN A 275 3.61 19.41 -24.91
C GLN A 275 4.63 19.89 -23.87
N MET A 276 5.06 19.02 -22.96
CA MET A 276 5.88 19.36 -21.80
C MET A 276 7.26 18.69 -21.88
N LEU A 277 8.23 19.21 -21.12
CA LEU A 277 9.41 18.45 -20.75
C LEU A 277 9.06 17.57 -19.55
N LEU A 278 9.24 16.26 -19.68
CA LEU A 278 8.91 15.29 -18.64
C LEU A 278 10.18 14.83 -17.95
N LEU A 279 10.33 15.23 -16.69
CA LEU A 279 11.43 14.84 -15.82
C LEU A 279 10.92 13.88 -14.75
N GLN A 280 11.73 12.89 -14.40
CA GLN A 280 11.44 11.97 -13.30
C GLN A 280 12.64 11.88 -12.37
N ALA A 281 12.41 12.22 -11.10
CA ALA A 281 13.36 11.99 -10.04
C ALA A 281 13.12 10.59 -9.45
N ASP A 282 14.04 9.65 -9.72
CA ASP A 282 14.02 8.36 -9.03
C ASP A 282 14.58 8.51 -7.63
N VAL A 283 13.74 8.37 -6.63
CA VAL A 283 14.16 8.44 -5.22
C VAL A 283 14.11 7.08 -4.54
N THR A 284 14.04 5.98 -5.30
CA THR A 284 13.96 4.60 -4.79
C THR A 284 15.06 4.29 -3.78
N GLU A 285 16.30 4.65 -4.10
CA GLU A 285 17.48 4.38 -3.25
C GLU A 285 17.63 5.34 -2.06
N ASN A 286 16.83 6.41 -1.98
CA ASN A 286 16.87 7.39 -0.87
C ASN A 286 18.27 7.94 -0.52
N LEU A 287 19.10 8.20 -1.53
CA LEU A 287 20.42 8.82 -1.39
C LEU A 287 20.30 10.28 -0.90
N ASP A 288 21.38 10.87 -0.40
CA ASP A 288 21.37 12.24 0.10
C ASP A 288 21.04 13.27 -0.99
N GLU A 289 21.42 12.99 -2.25
CA GLU A 289 21.01 13.77 -3.42
C GLU A 289 19.49 13.77 -3.63
N HIS A 290 18.84 12.62 -3.41
CA HIS A 290 17.38 12.47 -3.51
C HIS A 290 16.68 13.24 -2.39
N LYS A 291 17.21 13.16 -1.16
CA LYS A 291 16.70 13.92 0.00
C LYS A 291 16.82 15.42 -0.22
N ALA A 292 17.93 15.90 -0.81
CA ALA A 292 18.11 17.30 -1.14
C ALA A 292 17.08 17.79 -2.18
N LEU A 293 16.81 16.98 -3.21
CA LEU A 293 15.74 17.22 -4.19
C LEU A 293 14.36 17.30 -3.52
N LEU A 294 13.98 16.28 -2.75
CA LEU A 294 12.71 16.24 -2.01
C LEU A 294 12.56 17.46 -1.08
N LYS A 295 13.61 17.79 -0.32
CA LYS A 295 13.64 18.94 0.58
C LYS A 295 13.49 20.27 -0.14
N ARG A 296 14.12 20.44 -1.32
CA ARG A 296 13.98 21.66 -2.15
C ARG A 296 12.52 21.95 -2.49
N PHE A 297 11.75 20.90 -2.77
CA PHE A 297 10.34 21.04 -3.12
C PHE A 297 9.39 20.90 -1.93
N GLY A 298 9.91 20.66 -0.72
CA GLY A 298 9.09 20.45 0.47
C GLY A 298 8.24 19.17 0.39
N LEU A 299 8.77 18.14 -0.27
CA LEU A 299 8.16 16.81 -0.37
C LEU A 299 8.84 15.88 0.62
N PHE A 300 8.06 15.01 1.27
CA PHE A 300 8.58 13.99 2.20
C PHE A 300 9.00 12.70 1.48
N GLY A 301 8.41 12.47 0.31
CA GLY A 301 8.62 11.29 -0.52
C GLY A 301 7.59 11.24 -1.64
N PRO A 302 7.67 10.24 -2.51
CA PRO A 302 6.68 9.99 -3.55
C PRO A 302 5.35 9.48 -2.96
N PRO A 303 4.22 9.69 -3.66
CA PRO A 303 4.12 10.33 -4.97
C PRO A 303 4.04 11.86 -4.85
N GLY A 304 4.68 12.55 -5.78
CA GLY A 304 4.58 14.00 -5.89
C GLY A 304 4.91 14.47 -7.30
N ILE A 305 4.06 15.30 -7.89
CA ILE A 305 4.31 15.93 -9.18
C ILE A 305 4.34 17.44 -8.99
N VAL A 306 5.41 18.04 -9.49
CA VAL A 306 5.67 19.48 -9.45
C VAL A 306 5.72 20.02 -10.87
N PHE A 307 5.12 21.19 -11.08
CA PHE A 307 5.02 21.82 -12.40
C PHE A 307 5.79 23.14 -12.45
N PHE A 308 6.36 23.42 -13.62
CA PHE A 308 7.03 24.68 -13.91
C PHE A 308 6.45 25.29 -15.18
N ASP A 309 6.29 26.61 -15.18
CA ASP A 309 5.84 27.38 -16.33
C ASP A 309 6.91 27.44 -17.44
N ARG A 310 6.59 28.12 -18.54
CA ARG A 310 7.52 28.29 -19.69
C ARG A 310 8.78 29.09 -19.33
N GLN A 311 8.76 29.82 -18.22
CA GLN A 311 9.87 30.61 -17.71
C GLN A 311 10.72 29.83 -16.69
N GLY A 312 10.32 28.60 -16.34
CA GLY A 312 10.98 27.76 -15.35
C GLY A 312 10.61 28.09 -13.90
N ASN A 313 9.57 28.89 -13.66
CA ASN A 313 9.08 29.13 -12.31
C ASN A 313 8.10 28.05 -11.88
N GLU A 314 8.17 27.67 -10.61
CA GLU A 314 7.31 26.63 -10.06
C GLU A 314 5.86 27.13 -9.87
N ILE A 315 4.89 26.37 -10.38
CA ILE A 315 3.45 26.64 -10.20
C ILE A 315 2.95 25.89 -8.95
N LYS A 316 3.26 26.42 -7.77
CA LYS A 316 3.01 25.75 -6.47
C LYS A 316 1.56 25.35 -6.22
N SER A 317 0.59 26.10 -6.74
CA SER A 317 -0.85 25.85 -6.57
C SER A 317 -1.35 24.60 -7.31
N LEU A 318 -0.60 24.11 -8.31
CA LEU A 318 -0.99 22.99 -9.16
C LEU A 318 -0.26 21.68 -8.80
N ARG A 319 0.51 21.65 -7.71
CA ARG A 319 1.18 20.42 -7.25
C ARG A 319 0.18 19.28 -7.05
N VAL A 320 0.56 18.09 -7.49
CA VAL A 320 -0.23 16.87 -7.28
C VAL A 320 0.46 15.99 -6.26
N ILE A 321 -0.18 15.80 -5.12
CA ILE A 321 0.27 14.90 -4.04
C ILE A 321 -0.74 13.77 -3.96
N GLY A 322 -0.28 12.53 -4.15
CA GLY A 322 -1.16 11.36 -4.22
C GLY A 322 -1.73 11.11 -5.62
N PHE A 323 -2.63 10.13 -5.70
CA PHE A 323 -3.29 9.75 -6.94
C PHE A 323 -4.32 10.80 -7.39
N GLN A 324 -4.36 11.06 -8.70
CA GLN A 324 -5.43 11.80 -9.35
C GLN A 324 -5.97 11.02 -10.55
N PRO A 325 -7.29 10.79 -10.66
CA PRO A 325 -7.89 10.21 -11.85
C PRO A 325 -7.62 11.02 -13.12
N ALA A 326 -7.68 10.36 -14.28
CA ALA A 326 -7.33 10.94 -15.58
C ALA A 326 -8.01 12.30 -15.87
N ASP A 327 -9.33 12.42 -15.71
CA ASP A 327 -10.03 13.68 -16.02
C ASP A 327 -9.59 14.85 -15.11
N LYS A 328 -9.35 14.57 -13.81
CA LYS A 328 -8.87 15.59 -12.86
C LYS A 328 -7.43 15.99 -13.17
N PHE A 329 -6.60 15.00 -13.51
CA PHE A 329 -5.20 15.24 -13.85
C PHE A 329 -5.08 16.01 -15.17
N ALA A 330 -5.88 15.67 -16.19
CA ALA A 330 -5.95 16.42 -17.45
C ALA A 330 -6.33 17.89 -17.22
N ALA A 331 -7.35 18.16 -16.40
CA ALA A 331 -7.72 19.54 -16.06
C ALA A 331 -6.59 20.31 -15.35
N THR A 332 -5.77 19.63 -14.56
CA THR A 332 -4.58 20.23 -13.93
C THR A 332 -3.51 20.54 -14.99
N LEU A 333 -3.26 19.61 -15.92
CA LEU A 333 -2.31 19.84 -17.02
C LEU A 333 -2.76 20.98 -17.95
N ASP A 334 -4.06 21.12 -18.21
CA ASP A 334 -4.59 22.23 -19.00
C ASP A 334 -4.30 23.59 -18.36
N LEU A 335 -4.35 23.67 -17.02
CA LEU A 335 -3.97 24.89 -16.28
C LEU A 335 -2.46 25.15 -16.34
N VAL A 336 -1.63 24.11 -16.43
CA VAL A 336 -0.16 24.26 -16.56
C VAL A 336 0.24 24.70 -17.98
N LEU A 337 -0.54 24.31 -18.99
CA LEU A 337 -0.23 24.58 -20.40
C LEU A 337 -0.66 25.99 -20.88
N GLN A 338 -1.48 26.69 -20.12
CA GLN A 338 -1.88 28.08 -20.36
C GLN A 338 -0.66 29.01 -20.21
#